data_AF-A0A3D3UMY9-F1
#
_entry.id   AF-A0A3D3UMY9-F1
#
_cell.length_a   1.000
_cell.length_b   1.000
_cell.length_c   1.000
_cell.angle_alpha   90.00
_cell.angle_beta   90.00
_cell.angle_gamma   90.00
#
_symmetry.space_group_name_H-M   'P 1'
#
loop_
_entity.id
_entity.type
_entity.pdbx_description
1 polymer ?
#
loop_
_entity_poly.entity_id
_entity_poly.type
_entity_poly.pdbx_seq_one_letter_code
_entity_poly.pdbx_strand_id
1 'polypeptide(L)'
;MSRHPVSPSRGICIGSHICSHSIFLGIRALSGAGINSFAELKEAVKPDQLSMAHSLRDANGNFNQYSWLTLMVGYHVLGIWYWCTDQTIVQKTLGAKDMRNGQLGAVFAGWLKILPLFFMVFPGVVAYVLFKDQIGDPDNTLTVMIDKLLPTGLKGLFAAGLLAAVMSTVEAALNSTATVTAEEIEKMGWQSPLKAITSTKITSITDPRIAAVLLFVVMIILYCLLR
;
A
#
# COMPACT_ATOMS: atom_id res chain seq x y z
N MET A 1 -30.94 9.09 9.79
CA MET A 1 -29.69 9.74 9.33
C MET A 1 -29.55 9.50 7.84
N SER A 2 -29.83 10.52 7.03
CA SER A 2 -29.91 10.43 5.56
C SER A 2 -28.53 10.15 4.95
N ARG A 3 -28.41 9.05 4.20
CA ARG A 3 -27.21 8.72 3.44
C ARG A 3 -27.14 9.65 2.22
N HIS A 4 -26.37 10.72 2.30
CA HIS A 4 -25.97 11.45 1.10
C HIS A 4 -24.95 10.58 0.32
N PRO A 5 -25.18 10.31 -0.97
CA PRO A 5 -24.19 9.65 -1.81
C PRO A 5 -23.05 10.64 -2.07
N VAL A 6 -21.91 10.46 -1.39
CA VAL A 6 -20.68 11.14 -1.75
C VAL A 6 -20.23 10.55 -3.09
N SER A 7 -20.37 11.31 -4.19
CA SER A 7 -19.99 10.85 -5.52
C SER A 7 -18.47 10.61 -5.59
N PRO A 8 -17.99 9.37 -5.86
CA PRO A 8 -16.55 9.07 -5.92
C PRO A 8 -15.83 9.67 -7.13
N SER A 9 -16.56 10.31 -8.05
CA SER A 9 -16.07 10.65 -9.38
C SER A 9 -15.21 11.92 -9.48
N ARG A 10 -15.26 12.82 -8.49
CA ARG A 10 -14.52 14.11 -8.57
C ARG A 10 -13.05 14.01 -8.13
N GLY A 11 -12.73 13.18 -7.14
CA GLY A 11 -11.35 13.00 -6.65
C GLY A 11 -10.44 12.29 -7.65
N ILE A 12 -10.98 11.31 -8.38
CA ILE A 12 -10.25 10.53 -9.39
C ILE A 12 -9.90 11.39 -10.61
N CYS A 13 -10.79 12.30 -11.04
CA CYS A 13 -10.54 13.18 -12.18
C CYS A 13 -9.43 14.21 -11.90
N ILE A 14 -9.39 14.79 -10.69
CA ILE A 14 -8.34 15.76 -10.30
C ILE A 14 -6.97 15.07 -10.20
N GLY A 15 -6.92 13.87 -9.62
CA GLY A 15 -5.70 13.06 -9.58
C GLY A 15 -5.18 12.67 -10.97
N SER A 16 -6.08 12.30 -11.90
CA SER A 16 -5.73 11.96 -13.29
C SER A 16 -5.05 13.11 -14.04
N HIS A 17 -5.55 14.34 -13.90
CA HIS A 17 -4.94 15.50 -14.55
C HIS A 17 -3.58 15.88 -13.96
N ILE A 18 -3.43 15.83 -12.64
CA ILE A 18 -2.15 16.10 -11.96
C ILE A 18 -1.11 15.05 -12.34
N CYS A 19 -1.50 13.78 -12.39
CA CYS A 19 -0.63 12.67 -12.74
C CYS A 19 -0.24 12.62 -14.22
N SER A 20 -1.14 13.01 -15.13
CA SER A 20 -0.80 13.17 -16.55
C SER A 20 0.22 14.31 -16.76
N HIS A 21 0.09 15.38 -15.97
CA HIS A 21 1.04 16.50 -16.00
C HIS A 21 2.41 16.11 -15.42
N SER A 22 2.47 15.32 -14.35
CA SER A 22 3.75 14.88 -13.78
C SER A 22 4.51 13.91 -14.69
N ILE A 23 3.82 13.02 -15.41
CA ILE A 23 4.46 12.17 -16.43
C ILE A 23 5.00 13.02 -17.57
N PHE A 24 4.23 13.99 -18.08
CA PHE A 24 4.66 14.86 -19.16
C PHE A 24 5.86 15.74 -18.76
N LEU A 25 5.86 16.30 -17.55
CA LEU A 25 6.97 17.06 -16.99
C LEU A 25 8.22 16.17 -16.78
N GLY A 26 8.03 14.93 -16.34
CA GLY A 26 9.10 13.94 -16.22
C GLY A 26 9.75 13.60 -17.56
N ILE A 27 8.95 13.37 -18.61
CA ILE A 27 9.46 13.09 -19.96
C ILE A 27 10.20 14.31 -20.54
N ARG A 28 9.69 15.53 -20.31
CA ARG A 28 10.41 16.75 -20.70
C ARG A 28 11.73 16.93 -19.95
N ALA A 29 11.75 16.62 -18.64
CA ALA A 29 12.97 16.69 -17.84
C ALA A 29 14.00 15.64 -18.31
N LEU A 30 13.56 14.44 -18.69
CA LEU A 30 14.43 13.42 -19.31
C LEU A 30 15.02 13.87 -20.64
N SER A 31 14.20 14.44 -21.52
CA SER A 31 14.66 14.97 -22.81
C SER A 31 15.66 16.12 -22.62
N GLY A 32 15.45 16.98 -21.61
CA GLY A 32 16.40 18.02 -21.21
C GLY A 32 17.72 17.50 -20.63
N ALA A 33 17.72 16.28 -20.08
CA ALA A 33 18.91 15.58 -19.60
C ALA A 33 19.61 14.73 -20.69
N GLY A 34 19.14 14.80 -21.94
CA GLY A 34 19.73 14.10 -23.08
C GLY A 34 19.25 12.66 -23.28
N ILE A 35 18.26 12.19 -22.50
CA ILE A 35 17.69 10.84 -22.62
C ILE A 35 16.41 10.93 -23.44
N ASN A 36 16.49 10.53 -24.71
CA ASN A 36 15.37 10.60 -25.66
C ASN A 36 14.87 9.22 -26.09
N SER A 37 15.58 8.14 -25.71
CA SER A 37 15.19 6.76 -26.03
C SER A 37 15.11 5.85 -24.80
N PHE A 38 14.29 4.80 -24.91
CA PHE A 38 14.19 3.77 -23.87
C PHE A 38 15.50 3.00 -23.65
N ALA A 39 16.35 2.92 -24.68
CA ALA A 39 17.67 2.30 -24.59
C ALA A 39 18.62 3.11 -23.69
N GLU A 40 18.66 4.43 -23.87
CA GLU A 40 19.42 5.35 -23.02
C GLU A 40 18.88 5.38 -21.58
N LEU A 41 17.56 5.31 -21.40
CA LEU A 41 16.95 5.20 -20.08
C LEU A 41 17.38 3.89 -19.39
N LYS A 42 17.39 2.77 -20.11
CA LYS A 42 17.81 1.48 -19.57
C LYS A 42 19.29 1.47 -19.16
N GLU A 43 20.14 2.23 -19.85
CA GLU A 43 21.56 2.38 -19.52
C GLU A 43 21.80 3.34 -18.33
N ALA A 44 20.97 4.38 -18.20
CA ALA A 44 21.06 5.34 -17.11
C ALA A 44 20.54 4.82 -15.76
N VAL A 45 19.70 3.79 -15.79
CA VAL A 45 19.13 3.15 -14.60
C VAL A 45 20.10 2.09 -14.04
N LYS A 46 20.08 1.87 -12.71
CA LYS A 46 20.87 0.82 -12.05
C LYS A 46 20.62 -0.56 -12.70
N PRO A 47 21.64 -1.43 -12.79
CA PRO A 47 21.47 -2.78 -13.33
C PRO A 47 20.36 -3.53 -12.58
N ASP A 48 19.55 -4.26 -13.34
CA ASP A 48 18.38 -5.03 -12.91
C ASP A 48 17.19 -4.27 -12.27
N GLN A 49 17.21 -2.94 -12.13
CA GLN A 49 16.05 -2.20 -11.59
C GLN A 49 14.77 -2.34 -12.44
N LEU A 50 14.92 -2.53 -13.75
CA LEU A 50 13.79 -2.75 -14.65
C LEU A 50 13.41 -4.23 -14.76
N SER A 51 14.21 -5.13 -14.18
CA SER A 51 13.84 -6.54 -14.07
C SER A 51 12.88 -6.70 -12.91
N MET A 52 11.69 -7.21 -13.19
CA MET A 52 10.70 -7.46 -12.15
C MET A 52 11.08 -8.68 -11.30
N ALA A 53 11.77 -9.66 -11.88
CA ALA A 53 12.11 -10.92 -11.24
C ALA A 53 13.63 -11.07 -11.11
N HIS A 54 14.11 -11.19 -9.88
CA HIS A 54 15.52 -11.43 -9.60
C HIS A 54 15.81 -12.91 -9.32
N SER A 55 17.10 -13.28 -9.38
CA SER A 55 17.59 -14.59 -8.99
C SER A 55 17.26 -14.90 -7.52
N LEU A 56 17.16 -16.20 -7.20
CA LEU A 56 16.87 -16.67 -5.83
C LEU A 56 17.91 -16.21 -4.80
N ARG A 57 19.15 -16.09 -5.24
CA ARG A 57 20.27 -15.64 -4.42
C ARG A 57 20.84 -14.37 -5.00
N ASP A 58 21.20 -13.46 -4.10
CA ASP A 58 21.97 -12.25 -4.41
C ASP A 58 23.44 -12.62 -4.71
N ALA A 59 24.21 -11.66 -5.23
CA ALA A 59 25.65 -11.79 -5.48
C ALA A 59 26.44 -12.27 -4.24
N ASN A 60 25.92 -12.00 -3.04
CA ASN A 60 26.50 -12.39 -1.75
C ASN A 60 26.06 -13.79 -1.26
N GLY A 61 25.28 -14.54 -2.06
CA GLY A 61 24.79 -15.88 -1.71
C GLY A 61 23.59 -15.92 -0.75
N ASN A 62 23.15 -14.76 -0.25
CA ASN A 62 21.96 -14.60 0.59
C ASN A 62 20.66 -14.71 -0.23
N PHE A 63 19.55 -15.07 0.44
CA PHE A 63 18.24 -15.09 -0.21
C PHE A 63 17.82 -13.68 -0.64
N ASN A 64 17.51 -13.52 -1.93
CA ASN A 64 17.04 -12.25 -2.46
C ASN A 64 15.56 -12.06 -2.15
N GLN A 65 15.22 -11.00 -1.42
CA GLN A 65 13.83 -10.67 -1.06
C GLN A 65 12.97 -10.40 -2.30
N TYR A 66 13.58 -9.96 -3.41
CA TYR A 66 12.92 -9.70 -4.70
C TYR A 66 13.05 -10.87 -5.68
N SER A 67 13.32 -12.08 -5.17
CA SER A 67 13.43 -13.26 -6.03
C SER A 67 12.13 -13.59 -6.75
N TRP A 68 12.24 -14.24 -7.91
CA TRP A 68 11.08 -14.72 -8.66
C TRP A 68 10.17 -15.63 -7.81
N LEU A 69 10.73 -16.40 -6.87
CA LEU A 69 9.97 -17.29 -5.99
C LEU A 69 9.19 -16.48 -4.94
N THR A 70 9.79 -15.44 -4.36
CA THR A 70 9.08 -14.53 -3.46
C THR A 70 7.92 -13.85 -4.18
N LEU A 71 8.09 -13.48 -5.45
CA LEU A 71 7.03 -12.89 -6.26
C LEU A 71 5.92 -13.90 -6.59
N MET A 72 6.28 -15.13 -6.97
CA MET A 72 5.29 -16.14 -7.34
C MET A 72 4.54 -16.73 -6.15
N VAL A 73 5.17 -16.91 -5.00
CA VAL A 73 4.51 -17.54 -3.85
C VAL A 73 4.16 -16.51 -2.78
N GLY A 74 5.13 -15.68 -2.40
CA GLY A 74 4.95 -14.69 -1.34
C GLY A 74 3.89 -13.65 -1.69
N TYR A 75 3.93 -13.07 -2.90
CA TYR A 75 2.97 -12.03 -3.29
C TYR A 75 1.53 -12.56 -3.39
N HIS A 76 1.32 -13.81 -3.80
CA HIS A 76 -0.02 -14.40 -3.85
C HIS A 76 -0.60 -14.64 -2.46
N VAL A 77 0.20 -15.18 -1.54
CA VAL A 77 -0.21 -15.39 -0.14
C VAL A 77 -0.50 -14.05 0.55
N LEU A 78 0.41 -13.09 0.43
CA LEU A 78 0.22 -11.74 0.97
C LEU A 78 -0.97 -11.03 0.32
N GLY A 79 -1.18 -11.24 -0.97
CA GLY A 79 -2.32 -10.71 -1.71
C GLY A 79 -3.64 -11.23 -1.15
N ILE A 80 -3.78 -12.56 -0.98
CA ILE A 80 -5.00 -13.14 -0.41
C ILE A 80 -5.25 -12.59 0.99
N TRP A 81 -4.23 -12.56 1.85
CA TRP A 81 -4.35 -11.98 3.19
C TRP A 81 -4.80 -10.51 3.14
N TYR A 82 -4.13 -9.69 2.33
CA TYR A 82 -4.45 -8.27 2.22
C TYR A 82 -5.87 -8.04 1.67
N TRP A 83 -6.31 -8.79 0.67
CA TRP A 83 -7.60 -8.55 0.03
C TRP A 83 -8.79 -9.23 0.70
N CYS A 84 -8.58 -10.37 1.34
CA CYS A 84 -9.66 -11.18 1.90
C CYS A 84 -9.73 -11.14 3.43
N THR A 85 -8.64 -10.76 4.11
CA THR A 85 -8.56 -10.74 5.57
C THR A 85 -8.48 -9.32 6.14
N ASP A 86 -8.04 -8.33 5.35
CA ASP A 86 -8.05 -6.94 5.79
C ASP A 86 -9.47 -6.39 5.87
N GLN A 87 -9.90 -6.12 7.09
CA GLN A 87 -11.24 -5.68 7.39
C GLN A 87 -11.58 -4.31 6.78
N THR A 88 -10.59 -3.43 6.54
CA THR A 88 -10.82 -2.15 5.85
C THR A 88 -11.29 -2.32 4.40
N ILE A 89 -10.96 -3.46 3.79
CA ILE A 89 -11.31 -3.80 2.40
C ILE A 89 -12.58 -4.65 2.39
N VAL A 90 -12.65 -5.67 3.24
CA VAL A 90 -13.81 -6.58 3.33
C VAL A 90 -15.08 -5.77 3.62
N GLN A 91 -15.02 -4.79 4.51
CA GLN A 91 -16.17 -3.91 4.82
C GLN A 91 -16.69 -3.14 3.60
N LYS A 92 -15.80 -2.69 2.70
CA LYS A 92 -16.21 -1.96 1.48
C LYS A 92 -16.99 -2.87 0.53
N THR A 93 -16.59 -4.14 0.44
CA THR A 93 -17.27 -5.14 -0.38
C THR A 93 -18.60 -5.57 0.24
N LEU A 94 -18.65 -5.78 1.56
CA LEU A 94 -19.88 -6.13 2.29
C LEU A 94 -20.89 -4.98 2.35
N GLY A 95 -20.43 -3.73 2.28
CA GLY A 95 -21.28 -2.54 2.19
C GLY A 95 -21.90 -2.31 0.80
N ALA A 96 -21.60 -3.16 -0.19
CA ALA A 96 -22.19 -3.06 -1.52
C ALA A 96 -23.70 -3.36 -1.49
N LYS A 97 -24.45 -2.70 -2.38
CA LYS A 97 -25.91 -2.84 -2.46
C LYS A 97 -26.36 -4.28 -2.68
N ASP A 98 -25.65 -4.99 -3.57
CA ASP A 98 -25.95 -6.35 -3.97
C ASP A 98 -24.64 -7.11 -4.26
N MET A 99 -24.66 -8.44 -4.21
CA MET A 99 -23.48 -9.29 -4.49
C MET A 99 -22.81 -8.96 -5.83
N ARG A 100 -23.62 -8.76 -6.88
CA ARG A 100 -23.12 -8.40 -8.22
C ARG A 100 -22.36 -7.07 -8.22
N ASN A 101 -22.82 -6.08 -7.45
CA ASN A 101 -22.15 -4.79 -7.34
C ASN A 101 -20.84 -4.91 -6.56
N GLY A 102 -20.79 -5.76 -5.52
CA GLY A 102 -19.56 -6.07 -4.78
C GLY A 102 -18.50 -6.74 -5.67
N GLN A 103 -18.89 -7.74 -6.46
CA GLN A 103 -17.99 -8.43 -7.40
C GLN A 103 -17.47 -7.50 -8.51
N LEU A 104 -18.36 -6.72 -9.14
CA LEU A 104 -17.96 -5.74 -10.15
C LEU A 104 -17.04 -4.66 -9.57
N GLY A 105 -17.33 -4.20 -8.35
CA GLY A 105 -16.49 -3.26 -7.62
C GLY A 105 -15.08 -3.81 -7.36
N ALA A 106 -14.98 -5.08 -6.96
CA ALA A 106 -13.70 -5.75 -6.72
C ALA A 106 -12.88 -5.90 -8.02
N VAL A 107 -13.51 -6.33 -9.12
CA VAL A 107 -12.84 -6.44 -10.45
C VAL A 107 -12.39 -5.08 -10.95
N PHE A 108 -13.24 -4.06 -10.81
CA PHE A 108 -12.91 -2.69 -11.20
C PHE A 108 -11.75 -2.11 -10.37
N ALA A 109 -11.74 -2.36 -9.06
CA ALA A 109 -10.65 -1.97 -8.19
C ALA A 109 -9.33 -2.68 -8.56
N GLY A 110 -9.40 -3.95 -8.93
CA GLY A 110 -8.24 -4.71 -9.44
C GLY A 110 -7.66 -4.07 -10.71
N TRP A 111 -8.52 -3.68 -11.65
CA TRP A 111 -8.09 -3.00 -12.87
C TRP A 111 -7.46 -1.62 -12.60
N LEU A 112 -8.07 -0.82 -11.72
CA LEU A 112 -7.50 0.47 -11.30
C LEU A 112 -6.12 0.33 -10.62
N LYS A 113 -5.83 -0.83 -10.01
CA LYS A 113 -4.57 -1.07 -9.32
C LYS A 113 -3.37 -1.30 -10.24
N ILE A 114 -3.58 -1.36 -11.54
CA ILE A 114 -2.51 -1.31 -12.54
C ILE A 114 -1.96 0.11 -12.68
N LEU A 115 -2.78 1.14 -12.42
CA LEU A 115 -2.43 2.54 -12.62
C LEU A 115 -1.27 3.06 -11.73
N PRO A 116 -1.15 2.69 -10.44
CA PRO A 116 -0.03 3.08 -9.60
C PRO A 116 1.35 2.74 -10.19
N LEU A 117 1.47 1.68 -10.99
CA LEU A 117 2.71 1.37 -11.69
C LEU A 117 3.15 2.54 -12.60
N PHE A 118 2.21 3.12 -13.35
CA PHE A 118 2.51 4.22 -14.26
C PHE A 118 2.62 5.57 -13.55
N PHE A 119 1.85 5.79 -12.49
CA PHE A 119 1.78 7.10 -11.84
C PHE A 119 2.72 7.27 -10.64
N MET A 120 3.17 6.18 -10.02
CA MET A 120 4.08 6.21 -8.87
C MET A 120 5.46 5.64 -9.21
N VAL A 121 5.53 4.46 -9.82
CA VAL A 121 6.81 3.79 -10.09
C VAL A 121 7.59 4.50 -11.20
N PHE A 122 6.92 4.78 -12.33
CA PHE A 122 7.60 5.40 -13.48
C PHE A 122 8.24 6.76 -13.14
N PRO A 123 7.53 7.73 -12.50
CA PRO A 123 8.17 8.98 -12.08
C PRO A 123 9.31 8.79 -11.07
N GLY A 124 9.23 7.76 -10.21
CA GLY A 124 10.31 7.41 -9.29
C GLY A 124 11.59 7.00 -10.01
N VAL A 125 11.47 6.18 -11.07
CA VAL A 125 12.61 5.78 -11.92
C VAL A 125 13.20 7.00 -12.62
N VAL A 126 12.36 7.90 -13.14
CA VAL A 126 12.80 9.15 -13.77
C VAL A 126 13.52 10.05 -12.78
N ALA A 127 12.98 10.22 -11.57
CA ALA A 127 13.58 11.02 -10.51
C ALA A 127 14.95 10.46 -10.09
N TYR A 128 15.08 9.13 -10.01
CA TYR A 128 16.35 8.48 -9.73
C TYR A 128 17.40 8.84 -10.79
N VAL A 129 17.07 8.76 -12.08
CA VAL A 129 18.02 9.09 -13.15
C VAL A 129 18.45 10.55 -13.13
N LEU A 130 17.50 11.47 -12.85
CA LEU A 130 17.75 12.91 -12.88
C LEU A 130 18.42 13.46 -11.62
N PHE A 131 18.16 12.86 -10.45
CA PHE A 131 18.55 13.41 -9.15
C PHE A 131 19.30 12.42 -8.25
N LYS A 132 19.87 11.34 -8.81
CA LYS A 132 20.63 10.33 -8.03
C LYS A 132 21.65 10.92 -7.06
N ASP A 133 22.32 12.02 -7.43
CA ASP A 133 23.36 12.63 -6.61
C ASP A 133 22.80 13.51 -5.48
N GLN A 134 21.50 13.85 -5.53
CA GLN A 134 20.78 14.62 -4.51
C GLN A 134 19.89 13.74 -3.63
N ILE A 135 19.57 12.53 -4.09
CA ILE A 135 18.80 11.53 -3.36
C ILE A 135 19.77 10.74 -2.47
N GLY A 136 19.91 11.15 -1.20
CA GLY A 136 20.70 10.40 -0.22
C GLY A 136 20.00 9.10 0.19
N ASP A 137 18.72 9.21 0.57
CA ASP A 137 17.87 8.09 0.98
C ASP A 137 16.79 7.85 -0.10
N PRO A 138 16.61 6.60 -0.59
CA PRO A 138 15.52 6.25 -1.51
C PRO A 138 14.14 6.75 -1.07
N ASP A 139 13.85 6.82 0.23
CA ASP A 139 12.55 7.29 0.73
C ASP A 139 12.31 8.79 0.48
N ASN A 140 13.38 9.57 0.31
CA ASN A 140 13.31 11.00 0.01
C ASN A 140 13.11 11.29 -1.49
N THR A 141 13.11 10.28 -2.36
CA THR A 141 12.96 10.44 -3.82
C THR A 141 11.71 11.24 -4.19
N LEU A 142 10.58 10.94 -3.54
CA LEU A 142 9.32 11.63 -3.78
C LEU A 142 9.41 13.12 -3.41
N THR A 143 10.03 13.44 -2.27
CA THR A 143 10.20 14.82 -1.79
C THR A 143 11.10 15.64 -2.71
N VAL A 144 12.22 15.07 -3.16
CA VAL A 144 13.13 15.71 -4.11
C VAL A 144 12.43 15.96 -5.45
N MET A 145 11.67 14.98 -5.95
CA MET A 145 10.91 15.12 -7.19
C MET A 145 9.86 16.25 -7.09
N ILE A 146 9.13 16.34 -5.99
CA ILE A 146 8.14 17.39 -5.78
C ILE A 146 8.80 18.76 -5.77
N ASP A 147 9.95 18.91 -5.10
CA ASP A 147 10.61 20.20 -5.03
C ASP A 147 11.17 20.66 -6.39
N LYS A 148 11.74 19.72 -7.16
CA LYS A 148 12.44 20.04 -8.42
C LYS A 148 11.57 20.07 -9.66
N LEU A 149 10.50 19.27 -9.74
CA LEU A 149 9.67 19.14 -10.96
C LEU A 149 8.33 19.89 -10.88
N LEU A 150 7.75 20.08 -9.68
CA LEU A 150 6.42 20.69 -9.59
C LEU A 150 6.49 22.22 -9.43
N PRO A 151 5.62 22.97 -10.13
CA PRO A 151 5.50 24.41 -9.93
C PRO A 151 4.86 24.71 -8.56
N THR A 152 5.13 25.91 -8.01
CA THR A 152 4.77 26.31 -6.64
C THR A 152 3.29 26.13 -6.28
N GLY A 153 2.37 26.36 -7.22
CA GLY A 153 0.93 26.11 -7.00
C GLY A 153 0.55 24.63 -6.90
N LEU A 154 1.17 23.77 -7.70
CA LEU A 154 0.89 22.32 -7.68
C LEU A 154 1.54 21.62 -6.48
N LYS A 155 2.64 22.15 -5.94
CA LYS A 155 3.26 21.63 -4.70
C LYS A 155 2.25 21.63 -3.54
N GLY A 156 1.53 22.74 -3.35
CA GLY A 156 0.50 22.85 -2.31
C GLY A 156 -0.68 21.90 -2.52
N LEU A 157 -1.14 21.76 -3.77
CA LEU A 157 -2.22 20.83 -4.12
C LEU A 157 -1.81 19.37 -3.86
N PHE A 158 -0.58 19.01 -4.22
CA PHE A 158 -0.03 17.68 -3.95
C PHE A 158 0.08 17.41 -2.45
N ALA A 159 0.63 18.34 -1.67
CA ALA A 159 0.75 18.21 -0.22
C ALA A 159 -0.61 18.05 0.46
N ALA A 160 -1.62 18.83 0.04
CA ALA A 160 -2.98 18.69 0.54
C ALA A 160 -3.59 17.32 0.19
N GLY A 161 -3.37 16.84 -1.04
CA GLY A 161 -3.81 15.51 -1.48
C GLY A 161 -3.16 14.38 -0.68
N LEU A 162 -1.86 14.48 -0.39
CA LEU A 162 -1.14 13.50 0.42
C LEU A 162 -1.68 13.44 1.85
N LEU A 163 -1.90 14.61 2.48
CA LEU A 163 -2.52 14.68 3.81
C LEU A 163 -3.92 14.08 3.82
N ALA A 164 -4.74 14.37 2.80
CA ALA A 164 -6.08 13.80 2.65
C ALA A 164 -6.03 12.27 2.48
N ALA A 165 -5.07 11.75 1.72
CA ALA A 165 -4.89 10.31 1.53
C ALA A 165 -4.51 9.60 2.83
N VAL A 166 -3.56 10.15 3.58
CA VAL A 166 -3.16 9.61 4.90
C VAL A 166 -4.34 9.62 5.85
N MET A 167 -5.12 10.71 5.88
CA MET A 167 -6.27 10.79 6.77
C MET A 167 -7.35 9.75 6.42
N SER A 168 -7.58 9.51 5.14
CA SER A 168 -8.49 8.44 4.69
C SER A 168 -8.05 7.05 5.14
N THR A 169 -6.74 6.77 5.17
CA THR A 169 -6.23 5.48 5.67
C THR A 169 -6.38 5.34 7.19
N VAL A 170 -6.15 6.43 7.93
CA VAL A 170 -6.30 6.44 9.40
C VAL A 170 -7.76 6.25 9.79
N GLU A 171 -8.68 6.97 9.15
CA GLU A 171 -10.12 6.81 9.37
C GLU A 171 -10.60 5.38 9.09
N ALA A 172 -10.14 4.77 8.00
CA ALA A 172 -10.47 3.39 7.66
C ALA A 172 -9.96 2.39 8.72
N ALA A 173 -8.72 2.57 9.19
CA ALA A 173 -8.13 1.72 10.22
C ALA A 173 -8.87 1.84 11.57
N LEU A 174 -9.22 3.07 11.97
CA LEU A 174 -9.99 3.33 13.19
C LEU A 174 -11.40 2.71 13.11
N ASN A 175 -12.09 2.87 11.98
CA ASN A 175 -13.42 2.28 11.77
C ASN A 175 -13.38 0.74 11.78
N SER A 176 -12.36 0.16 11.14
CA SER A 176 -12.16 -1.30 11.14
C SER A 176 -11.95 -1.83 12.56
N THR A 177 -11.09 -1.18 13.34
CA THR A 177 -10.80 -1.58 14.73
C THR A 177 -12.05 -1.51 15.60
N ALA A 178 -12.85 -0.44 15.46
CA ALA A 178 -14.10 -0.28 16.19
C ALA A 178 -15.11 -1.38 15.87
N THR A 179 -15.20 -1.80 14.59
CA THR A 179 -16.14 -2.84 14.16
C THR A 179 -15.76 -4.22 14.69
N VAL A 180 -14.48 -4.59 14.58
CA VAL A 180 -13.95 -5.86 15.12
C VAL A 180 -14.21 -5.91 16.62
N THR A 181 -13.83 -4.84 17.33
CA THR A 181 -14.01 -4.76 18.79
C THR A 181 -15.48 -4.86 19.19
N ALA A 182 -16.40 -4.20 18.50
CA ALA A 182 -17.82 -4.23 18.85
C ALA A 182 -18.47 -5.62 18.63
N GLU A 183 -18.30 -6.20 17.44
CA GLU A 183 -18.94 -7.48 17.12
C GLU A 183 -18.31 -8.67 17.86
N GLU A 184 -16.99 -8.68 18.03
CA GLU A 184 -16.31 -9.77 18.72
C GLU A 184 -16.62 -9.77 20.22
N ILE A 185 -16.69 -8.60 20.86
CA ILE A 185 -17.05 -8.48 22.28
C ILE A 185 -18.48 -8.94 22.53
N GLU A 186 -19.42 -8.56 21.66
CA GLU A 186 -20.82 -8.99 21.77
C GLU A 186 -20.95 -10.51 21.60
N LYS A 187 -20.33 -11.08 20.56
CA LYS A 187 -20.38 -12.52 20.27
C LYS A 187 -19.65 -13.38 21.32
N MET A 188 -18.62 -12.86 21.97
CA MET A 188 -17.91 -13.53 23.08
C MET A 188 -18.64 -13.41 24.43
N GLY A 189 -19.78 -12.72 24.50
CA GLY A 189 -20.54 -12.54 25.75
C GLY A 189 -19.82 -11.68 26.80
N TRP A 190 -18.81 -10.91 26.38
CA TRP A 190 -18.02 -10.03 27.23
C TRP A 190 -18.81 -8.75 27.53
N GLN A 191 -19.78 -8.81 28.47
CA GLN A 191 -20.55 -7.63 28.89
C GLN A 191 -19.68 -6.52 29.52
N SER A 192 -18.39 -6.79 29.78
CA SER A 192 -17.36 -5.80 30.08
C SER A 192 -15.95 -6.34 29.78
N PRO A 193 -15.16 -5.73 28.88
CA PRO A 193 -13.85 -6.27 28.47
C PRO A 193 -12.86 -6.34 29.64
N LEU A 194 -12.92 -5.39 30.58
CA LEU A 194 -12.10 -5.40 31.80
C LEU A 194 -12.44 -6.56 32.74
N LYS A 195 -13.73 -6.85 32.98
CA LYS A 195 -14.09 -8.00 33.83
C LYS A 195 -13.80 -9.32 33.16
N ALA A 196 -13.83 -9.38 31.84
CA ALA A 196 -13.56 -10.63 31.17
C ALA A 196 -12.07 -10.96 31.13
N ILE A 197 -11.19 -9.96 30.98
CA ILE A 197 -9.73 -10.12 31.11
C ILE A 197 -9.32 -10.46 32.56
N THR A 198 -9.95 -9.83 33.56
CA THR A 198 -9.55 -9.99 34.98
C THR A 198 -10.32 -11.09 35.76
N SER A 199 -11.55 -11.44 35.36
CA SER A 199 -12.49 -12.23 36.19
C SER A 199 -12.94 -13.55 35.57
N THR A 200 -12.58 -13.89 34.32
CA THR A 200 -12.88 -15.23 33.77
C THR A 200 -11.70 -16.16 33.96
N LYS A 201 -11.92 -17.31 34.62
CA LYS A 201 -10.96 -18.41 34.61
C LYS A 201 -10.76 -18.85 33.15
N ILE A 202 -9.51 -19.04 32.74
CA ILE A 202 -9.17 -19.66 31.46
C ILE A 202 -9.73 -21.09 31.50
N THR A 203 -10.74 -21.37 30.70
CA THR A 203 -11.46 -22.66 30.74
C THR A 203 -11.00 -23.66 29.67
N SER A 204 -10.32 -23.21 28.60
CA SER A 204 -9.89 -24.09 27.51
C SER A 204 -8.64 -23.59 26.78
N ILE A 205 -7.88 -24.51 26.19
CA ILE A 205 -6.71 -24.23 25.35
C ILE A 205 -7.06 -23.48 24.04
N THR A 206 -8.35 -23.45 23.69
CA THR A 206 -8.92 -22.69 22.56
C THR A 206 -9.27 -21.24 22.92
N ASP A 207 -8.93 -20.77 24.13
CA ASP A 207 -9.18 -19.37 24.52
C ASP A 207 -8.42 -18.42 23.57
N PRO A 208 -9.10 -17.45 22.94
CA PRO A 208 -8.50 -16.53 21.98
C PRO A 208 -7.35 -15.71 22.60
N ARG A 209 -7.32 -15.53 23.93
CA ARG A 209 -6.22 -14.84 24.63
C ARG A 209 -4.93 -15.64 24.59
N ILE A 210 -5.00 -16.97 24.79
CA ILE A 210 -3.84 -17.85 24.71
C ILE A 210 -3.35 -17.93 23.28
N ALA A 211 -4.27 -18.07 22.31
CA ALA A 211 -3.92 -18.07 20.90
C ALA A 211 -3.22 -16.77 20.49
N ALA A 212 -3.73 -15.61 20.91
CA ALA A 212 -3.12 -14.30 20.63
C ALA A 212 -1.72 -14.17 21.26
N VAL A 213 -1.56 -14.56 22.54
CA VAL A 213 -0.26 -14.52 23.22
C VAL A 213 0.75 -15.47 22.57
N LEU A 214 0.33 -16.70 22.23
CA LEU A 214 1.18 -17.68 21.58
C LEU A 214 1.61 -17.21 20.19
N LEU A 215 0.70 -16.66 19.41
CA LEU A 215 0.99 -16.15 18.06
C LEU A 215 1.93 -14.94 18.13
N PHE A 216 1.74 -14.06 19.12
CA PHE A 216 2.64 -12.92 19.38
C PHE A 216 4.06 -13.38 19.78
N VAL A 217 4.18 -14.37 20.66
CA VAL A 217 5.47 -14.96 21.05
C VAL A 217 6.15 -15.64 19.87
N VAL A 218 5.40 -16.40 19.05
CA VAL A 218 5.93 -17.01 17.82
C VAL A 218 6.40 -15.94 16.83
N MET A 219 5.66 -14.84 16.67
CA MET A 219 6.09 -13.71 15.83
C MET A 219 7.39 -13.09 16.32
N ILE A 220 7.55 -12.89 17.63
CA ILE A 220 8.79 -12.37 18.22
C ILE A 220 9.95 -13.34 17.97
N ILE A 221 9.74 -14.63 18.19
CA ILE A 221 10.77 -15.66 17.98
C ILE A 221 11.19 -15.70 16.52
N LEU A 222 10.23 -15.72 15.58
CA LEU A 222 10.52 -15.68 14.15
C LEU A 222 11.24 -14.38 13.76
N TYR A 223 10.82 -13.23 14.29
CA TYR A 223 11.49 -11.95 14.04
C TYR A 223 12.93 -11.96 14.56
N CYS A 224 13.20 -12.51 15.74
CA CYS A 224 14.55 -12.65 16.28
C CYS A 224 15.40 -13.69 15.53
N LEU A 225 14.79 -14.70 14.89
CA LEU A 225 15.48 -15.71 14.10
C LEU A 225 15.76 -15.27 12.66
N LEU A 226 14.92 -14.40 12.09
CA LEU A 226 14.99 -13.94 10.69
C LEU A 226 15.67 -12.57 10.51
N ARG A 227 16.00 -11.89 11.61
CA ARG A 227 16.80 -10.66 11.61
C ARG A 227 18.28 -10.99 11.78
#